data_AF-A0AA41VK75-F1
#
_entry.id   AF-A0AA41VK75-F1
#
_cell.length_a   1.000
_cell.length_b   1.000
_cell.length_c   1.000
_cell.angle_alpha   90.00
_cell.angle_beta   90.00
_cell.angle_gamma   90.00
#
_symmetry.space_group_name_H-M   'P 1'
#
loop_
_entity.id
_entity.type
_entity.pdbx_description
1 polymer ?
#
loop_
_entity_poly.entity_id
_entity_poly.type
_entity_poly.pdbx_seq_one_letter_code
_entity_poly.pdbx_strand_id
1 'polypeptide(L)'
;MIQFNFRAYLIRRSQALRALRELAVAKAKLKELRILFNNFSYRHRIVRDSEERQKFSEKIIILLLTVDAIEGADLMVRAARRSMVDELEAMLEVVDPQPPGKLGSMKRRKFDLPEAGLQKEIAEGVAEVVNMLNQEERNGGTFEVCL
;
A
#
# COMPACT_ATOMS: atom_id res chain seq x y z
N MET A 1 2.20 -31.67 -32.18
CA MET A 1 3.23 -30.82 -31.54
C MET A 1 3.28 -29.39 -32.11
N ILE A 2 3.43 -29.19 -33.43
CA ILE A 2 3.59 -27.85 -34.03
C ILE A 2 2.40 -26.91 -33.75
N GLN A 3 1.16 -27.38 -33.90
CA GLN A 3 -0.06 -26.57 -33.67
C GLN A 3 -0.20 -26.10 -32.21
N PHE A 4 0.20 -26.93 -31.24
CA PHE A 4 0.14 -26.61 -29.81
C PHE A 4 1.12 -25.48 -29.47
N ASN A 5 2.35 -25.59 -29.97
CA ASN A 5 3.39 -24.55 -29.77
C ASN A 5 3.00 -23.23 -30.44
N PHE A 6 2.40 -23.28 -31.64
CA PHE A 6 1.93 -22.09 -32.33
C PHE A 6 0.79 -21.39 -31.58
N ARG A 7 -0.21 -22.14 -31.08
CA ARG A 7 -1.28 -21.58 -30.23
C ARG A 7 -0.72 -20.97 -28.96
N ALA A 8 0.20 -21.65 -28.28
CA ALA A 8 0.83 -21.14 -27.06
C ALA A 8 1.61 -19.84 -27.32
N TYR A 9 2.31 -19.73 -28.46
CA TYR A 9 2.97 -18.50 -28.88
C TYR A 9 1.98 -17.36 -29.11
N LEU A 10 0.88 -17.59 -29.85
CA LEU A 10 -0.13 -16.57 -30.11
C LEU A 10 -0.78 -16.06 -28.83
N ILE A 11 -1.09 -16.94 -27.88
CA ILE A 11 -1.64 -16.58 -26.57
C ILE A 11 -0.66 -15.67 -25.83
N ARG A 12 0.60 -16.08 -25.68
CA ARG A 12 1.63 -15.27 -25.00
C ARG A 12 1.80 -13.90 -25.64
N ARG A 13 1.87 -13.84 -26.98
CA ARG A 13 1.99 -12.59 -27.72
C ARG A 13 0.78 -11.67 -27.52
N SER A 14 -0.43 -12.22 -27.57
CA SER A 14 -1.65 -11.44 -27.33
C SER A 14 -1.73 -10.88 -25.91
N GLN A 15 -1.29 -11.65 -24.91
CA GLN A 15 -1.23 -11.22 -23.52
C GLN A 15 -0.22 -10.08 -23.32
N ALA A 16 0.99 -10.23 -23.88
CA ALA A 16 2.01 -9.19 -23.82
C ALA A 16 1.52 -7.87 -24.45
N LEU A 17 0.87 -7.94 -25.62
CA LEU A 17 0.31 -6.75 -26.28
C LEU A 17 -0.83 -6.10 -25.48
N ARG A 18 -1.65 -6.89 -24.78
CA ARG A 18 -2.70 -6.35 -23.89
C ARG A 18 -2.08 -5.60 -22.71
N ALA A 19 -1.11 -6.22 -22.03
CA ALA A 19 -0.40 -5.59 -20.91
C ALA A 19 0.34 -4.30 -21.34
N LEU A 20 0.96 -4.30 -22.52
CA LEU A 20 1.60 -3.08 -23.06
C LEU A 20 0.59 -1.95 -23.34
N ARG A 21 -0.64 -2.27 -23.77
CA ARG A 21 -1.69 -1.25 -23.95
C ARG A 21 -2.12 -0.67 -22.61
N GLU A 22 -2.31 -1.50 -21.60
CA GLU A 22 -2.65 -1.03 -20.24
C GLU A 22 -1.53 -0.17 -19.65
N LEU A 23 -0.26 -0.58 -19.83
CA LEU A 23 0.91 0.22 -19.44
C LEU A 23 0.97 1.57 -20.17
N ALA A 24 0.57 1.63 -21.45
CA ALA A 24 0.55 2.89 -22.19
C ALA A 24 -0.46 3.89 -21.59
N VAL A 25 -1.63 3.42 -21.15
CA VAL A 25 -2.62 4.25 -20.45
C VAL A 25 -2.07 4.73 -19.12
N ALA A 26 -1.48 3.84 -18.33
CA ALA A 26 -0.85 4.21 -17.08
C ALA A 26 0.32 5.20 -17.29
N LYS A 27 1.13 5.05 -18.35
CA LYS A 27 2.22 5.97 -18.69
C LYS A 27 1.70 7.35 -19.07
N ALA A 28 0.54 7.45 -19.71
CA ALA A 28 -0.11 8.74 -19.97
C ALA A 28 -0.49 9.43 -18.65
N LYS A 29 -1.06 8.70 -17.68
CA LYS A 29 -1.36 9.23 -16.34
C LYS A 29 -0.11 9.64 -15.56
N LEU A 30 0.97 8.89 -15.66
CA LEU A 30 2.26 9.29 -15.09
C LEU A 30 2.79 10.59 -15.72
N LYS A 31 2.62 10.79 -17.03
CA LYS A 31 2.98 12.07 -17.68
C LYS A 31 2.14 13.24 -17.15
N GLU A 32 0.83 13.05 -16.98
CA GLU A 32 -0.03 14.07 -16.36
C GLU A 32 0.45 14.44 -14.95
N LEU A 33 0.76 13.43 -14.12
CA LEU A 33 1.31 13.63 -12.77
C LEU A 33 2.68 14.32 -12.80
N ARG A 34 3.59 13.97 -13.73
CA ARG A 34 4.87 14.69 -13.89
C ARG A 34 4.67 16.17 -14.16
N ILE A 35 3.69 16.53 -14.99
CA ILE A 35 3.43 17.93 -15.34
C ILE A 35 2.95 18.68 -14.08
N LEU A 36 2.02 18.10 -13.33
CA LEU A 36 1.57 18.65 -12.06
C LEU A 36 2.71 18.76 -11.05
N PHE A 37 3.50 17.69 -10.91
CA PHE A 37 4.62 17.62 -9.98
C PHE A 37 5.69 18.67 -10.28
N ASN A 38 5.97 18.97 -11.54
CA ASN A 38 6.96 19.98 -11.91
C ASN A 38 6.38 21.40 -12.00
N ASN A 39 5.07 21.57 -11.86
CA ASN A 39 4.44 22.88 -11.85
C ASN A 39 4.77 23.60 -10.53
N PHE A 40 5.47 24.73 -10.62
CA PHE A 40 5.93 25.49 -9.47
C PHE A 40 4.78 25.91 -8.53
N SER A 41 3.70 26.46 -9.08
CA SER A 41 2.55 26.90 -8.29
C SER A 41 1.84 25.74 -7.58
N TYR A 42 1.78 24.57 -8.21
CA TYR A 42 1.19 23.38 -7.60
C TYR A 42 2.08 22.78 -6.51
N ARG A 43 3.41 22.75 -6.70
CA ARG A 43 4.36 22.37 -5.64
C ARG A 43 4.21 23.23 -4.39
N HIS A 44 4.07 24.54 -4.55
CA HIS A 44 3.89 25.44 -3.42
C HIS A 44 2.59 25.16 -2.65
N ARG A 45 1.51 24.76 -3.35
CA ARG A 45 0.25 24.33 -2.72
C ARG A 45 0.41 23.04 -1.93
N ILE A 46 1.06 22.03 -2.52
CA ILE A 46 1.35 20.74 -1.85
C ILE A 46 2.15 20.93 -0.56
N VAL A 47 3.09 21.89 -0.52
CA VAL A 47 3.90 22.15 0.67
C VAL A 47 3.11 22.81 1.80
N ARG A 48 2.13 23.67 1.46
CA ARG A 48 1.37 24.44 2.45
C ARG A 48 0.12 23.74 2.95
N ASP A 49 -0.52 22.95 2.10
CA ASP A 49 -1.81 22.33 2.35
C ASP A 49 -1.64 20.81 2.47
N SER A 50 -1.87 20.29 3.67
CA SER A 50 -1.77 18.86 3.95
C SER A 50 -2.84 18.05 3.22
N GLU A 51 -4.00 18.62 2.94
CA GLU A 51 -5.08 17.95 2.21
C GLU A 51 -4.71 17.81 0.73
N GLU A 52 -4.16 18.87 0.12
CA GLU A 52 -3.68 18.81 -1.27
C GLU A 52 -2.47 17.88 -1.42
N ARG A 53 -1.58 17.85 -0.42
CA ARG A 53 -0.50 16.88 -0.34
C ARG A 53 -1.03 15.46 -0.32
N GLN A 54 -1.99 15.17 0.57
CA GLN A 54 -2.62 13.86 0.68
C GLN A 54 -3.30 13.44 -0.61
N LYS A 55 -4.10 14.32 -1.24
CA LYS A 55 -4.73 14.06 -2.54
C LYS A 55 -3.72 13.74 -3.63
N PHE A 56 -2.55 14.38 -3.61
CA PHE A 56 -1.51 14.11 -4.59
C PHE A 56 -0.82 12.77 -4.33
N SER A 57 -0.50 12.45 -3.07
CA SER A 57 0.01 11.13 -2.67
C SER A 57 -0.95 10.01 -3.04
N GLU A 58 -2.26 10.19 -2.82
CA GLU A 58 -3.29 9.23 -3.23
C GLU A 58 -3.29 8.99 -4.73
N LYS A 59 -3.16 10.03 -5.55
CA LYS A 59 -3.05 9.87 -7.02
C LYS A 59 -1.83 9.05 -7.42
N ILE A 60 -0.68 9.26 -6.77
CA ILE A 60 0.54 8.47 -7.01
C ILE A 60 0.32 7.02 -6.59
N ILE A 61 -0.22 6.79 -5.39
CA ILE A 61 -0.47 5.46 -4.84
C ILE A 61 -1.48 4.68 -5.69
N ILE A 62 -2.56 5.30 -6.14
CA ILE A 62 -3.55 4.66 -7.04
C ILE A 62 -2.89 4.24 -8.35
N LEU A 63 -2.03 5.08 -8.91
CA LEU A 63 -1.32 4.73 -10.14
C LEU A 63 -0.29 3.61 -9.92
N LEU A 64 0.42 3.61 -8.78
CA LEU A 64 1.30 2.51 -8.37
C LEU A 64 0.53 1.18 -8.32
N LEU A 65 -0.59 1.14 -7.61
CA LEU A 65 -1.46 -0.05 -7.52
C LEU A 65 -1.94 -0.51 -8.90
N THR A 66 -2.30 0.43 -9.77
CA THR A 66 -2.75 0.14 -11.13
C THR A 66 -1.62 -0.49 -11.95
N VAL A 67 -0.40 0.04 -11.82
CA VAL A 67 0.79 -0.45 -12.54
C VAL A 67 1.22 -1.83 -12.01
N ASP A 68 1.14 -2.05 -10.71
CA ASP A 68 1.45 -3.34 -10.07
C ASP A 68 0.48 -4.44 -10.45
N ALA A 69 -0.79 -4.10 -10.65
CA ALA A 69 -1.80 -5.04 -11.14
C ALA A 69 -1.55 -5.50 -12.60
N ILE A 70 -0.71 -4.79 -13.36
CA ILE A 70 -0.36 -5.19 -14.73
C ILE A 70 0.73 -6.26 -14.69
N GLU A 71 0.29 -7.51 -14.73
CA GLU A 71 1.16 -8.68 -14.78
C GLU A 71 1.54 -9.08 -16.21
N GLY A 72 2.76 -9.61 -16.37
CA GLY A 72 3.22 -10.14 -17.65
C GLY A 72 4.59 -10.81 -17.54
N ALA A 73 4.72 -11.98 -18.17
CA ALA A 73 5.99 -12.71 -18.27
C ALA A 73 6.97 -12.07 -19.27
N ASP A 74 6.45 -11.21 -20.15
CA ASP A 74 7.24 -10.53 -21.18
C ASP A 74 8.23 -9.53 -20.56
N LEU A 75 9.47 -9.56 -21.04
CA LEU A 75 10.55 -8.72 -20.53
C LEU A 75 10.28 -7.23 -20.72
N MET A 76 9.63 -6.83 -21.82
CA MET A 76 9.31 -5.42 -22.08
C MET A 76 8.25 -4.91 -21.11
N VAL A 77 7.23 -5.73 -20.82
CA VAL A 77 6.19 -5.40 -19.82
C VAL A 77 6.82 -5.22 -18.45
N ARG A 78 7.71 -6.13 -18.04
CA ARG A 78 8.42 -6.04 -16.76
C ARG A 78 9.33 -4.81 -16.65
N ALA A 79 10.09 -4.51 -17.70
CA ALA A 79 10.98 -3.35 -17.73
C ALA A 79 10.21 -2.03 -17.70
N ALA A 80 9.15 -1.90 -18.51
CA ALA A 80 8.30 -0.72 -18.52
C ALA A 80 7.59 -0.51 -17.19
N ARG A 81 7.03 -1.58 -16.60
CA ARG A 81 6.41 -1.53 -15.27
C ARG A 81 7.41 -1.04 -14.22
N ARG A 82 8.60 -1.65 -14.15
CA ARG A 82 9.64 -1.26 -13.19
C ARG A 82 10.02 0.21 -13.33
N SER A 83 10.29 0.67 -14.56
CA SER A 83 10.62 2.08 -14.81
C SER A 83 9.52 3.05 -14.35
N MET A 84 8.24 2.67 -14.45
CA MET A 84 7.14 3.50 -13.97
C MET A 84 7.01 3.48 -12.44
N VAL A 85 7.18 2.32 -11.82
CA VAL A 85 7.18 2.16 -10.36
C VAL A 85 8.31 2.99 -9.74
N ASP A 86 9.54 2.84 -10.24
CA ASP A 86 10.71 3.58 -9.72
C ASP A 86 10.48 5.11 -9.81
N GLU A 87 9.87 5.59 -10.89
CA GLU A 87 9.55 7.01 -11.08
C GLU A 87 8.44 7.50 -10.12
N LEU A 88 7.40 6.70 -9.92
CA LEU A 88 6.30 7.02 -9.01
C LEU A 88 6.73 6.98 -7.54
N GLU A 89 7.55 5.99 -7.14
CA GLU A 89 8.14 5.90 -5.81
C GLU A 89 9.03 7.10 -5.52
N ALA A 90 9.88 7.51 -6.47
CA ALA A 90 10.71 8.70 -6.33
C ALA A 90 9.88 9.99 -6.18
N MET A 91 8.75 10.10 -6.88
CA MET A 91 7.82 11.22 -6.71
C MET A 91 7.12 11.18 -5.35
N LEU A 92 6.72 10.00 -4.87
CA LEU A 92 6.06 9.83 -3.59
C LEU A 92 6.98 10.22 -2.43
N GLU A 93 8.25 9.80 -2.47
CA GLU A 93 9.26 10.13 -1.46
C GLU A 93 9.44 11.65 -1.26
N VAL A 94 9.28 12.43 -2.33
CA VAL A 94 9.38 13.90 -2.25
C VAL A 94 8.12 14.54 -1.63
N VAL A 95 6.95 13.96 -1.88
CA VAL A 95 5.65 14.53 -1.46
C VAL A 95 5.25 14.07 -0.06
N ASP A 96 5.48 12.80 0.21
CA ASP A 96 5.18 12.12 1.48
C ASP A 96 6.38 11.26 1.86
N PRO A 97 7.46 11.89 2.39
CA PRO A 97 8.64 11.17 2.83
C PRO A 97 8.26 10.23 3.97
N GLN A 98 8.23 8.94 3.68
CA GLN A 98 8.00 7.91 4.68
C GLN A 98 9.28 7.72 5.51
N PRO A 99 9.18 7.39 6.82
CA PRO A 99 10.34 7.01 7.60
C PRO A 99 11.05 5.82 6.93
N PRO A 100 12.40 5.76 6.95
CA PRO A 100 13.19 4.89 6.09
C PRO A 100 12.83 3.40 6.30
N GLY A 101 12.06 2.86 5.34
CA GLY A 101 11.68 1.47 5.23
C GLY A 101 11.42 1.17 3.76
N LYS A 102 12.34 0.43 3.12
CA LYS A 102 12.29 0.08 1.69
C LYS A 102 10.86 -0.30 1.26
N LEU A 103 10.29 0.45 0.32
CA LEU A 103 9.00 0.19 -0.35
C LEU A 103 8.96 -1.13 -1.15
N GLY A 104 10.00 -1.98 -1.07
CA GLY A 104 10.13 -3.26 -1.76
C GLY A 104 9.09 -4.33 -1.40
N SER A 105 8.11 -3.99 -0.56
CA SER A 105 6.88 -4.74 -0.40
C SER A 105 5.87 -3.79 0.23
N MET A 106 4.71 -3.61 -0.40
CA MET A 106 3.50 -3.06 0.23
C MET A 106 3.02 -3.89 1.46
N LYS A 107 3.88 -4.65 2.13
CA LYS A 107 3.63 -5.21 3.45
C LYS A 107 3.57 -4.07 4.45
N ARG A 108 2.34 -3.62 4.66
CA ARG A 108 1.89 -2.72 5.73
C ARG A 108 2.31 -1.27 5.50
N ARG A 109 1.63 -0.61 4.55
CA ARG A 109 1.15 0.74 4.86
C ARG A 109 0.48 0.62 6.23
N LYS A 110 1.10 1.17 7.27
CA LYS A 110 0.36 1.47 8.49
C LYS A 110 -0.68 2.49 8.04
N PHE A 111 -1.91 2.03 7.90
CA PHE A 111 -3.08 2.90 8.01
C PHE A 111 -2.82 3.82 9.22
N ASP A 112 -3.10 5.12 9.11
CA ASP A 112 -2.98 6.10 10.20
C ASP A 112 -3.96 5.72 11.33
N LEU A 113 -3.66 4.62 12.01
CA LEU A 113 -4.29 4.19 13.23
C LEU A 113 -3.56 4.97 14.32
N PRO A 114 -4.25 5.79 15.13
CA PRO A 114 -3.62 6.50 16.23
C PRO A 114 -2.98 5.47 17.17
N GLU A 115 -1.67 5.27 17.06
CA GLU A 115 -0.93 4.23 17.78
C GLU A 115 -0.79 4.54 19.28
N ALA A 116 -1.09 5.78 19.69
CA ALA A 116 -0.72 6.31 21.00
C ALA A 116 -1.75 6.12 22.13
N GLY A 117 -2.97 5.62 21.85
CA GLY A 117 -4.04 5.53 22.87
C GLY A 117 -4.31 4.13 23.41
N LEU A 118 -4.44 3.16 22.51
CA LEU A 118 -5.09 1.88 22.83
C LEU A 118 -4.21 0.92 23.63
N GLN A 119 -2.88 0.92 23.45
CA GLN A 119 -2.03 -0.05 24.13
C GLN A 119 -1.98 0.17 25.66
N LYS A 120 -2.03 1.43 26.09
CA LYS A 120 -2.04 1.78 27.51
C LYS A 120 -3.37 1.41 28.16
N GLU A 121 -4.48 1.73 27.51
CA GLU A 121 -5.83 1.39 27.98
C GLU A 121 -6.06 -0.12 28.02
N ILE A 122 -5.58 -0.87 27.01
CA ILE A 122 -5.62 -2.34 26.99
C ILE A 122 -4.74 -2.91 28.11
N ALA A 123 -3.54 -2.37 28.32
CA ALA A 123 -2.65 -2.86 29.38
C ALA A 123 -3.23 -2.60 30.78
N GLU A 124 -3.84 -1.43 30.99
CA GLU A 124 -4.54 -1.08 32.24
C GLU A 124 -5.77 -1.97 32.47
N GLY A 125 -6.60 -2.18 31.44
CA GLY A 125 -7.75 -3.08 31.52
C GLY A 125 -7.37 -4.55 31.77
N VAL A 126 -6.29 -5.03 31.15
CA VAL A 126 -5.77 -6.39 31.40
C VAL A 126 -5.22 -6.52 32.82
N ALA A 127 -4.52 -5.50 33.33
CA ALA A 127 -4.02 -5.51 34.70
C ALA A 127 -5.17 -5.53 35.74
N GLU A 128 -6.26 -4.82 35.47
CA GLU A 128 -7.46 -4.82 36.31
C GLU A 128 -8.11 -6.21 36.36
N VAL A 129 -8.32 -6.85 35.21
CA VAL A 129 -8.91 -8.21 35.13
C VAL A 129 -8.02 -9.25 35.83
N VAL A 130 -6.70 -9.18 35.65
CA VAL A 130 -5.75 -10.07 36.33
C VAL A 130 -5.78 -9.87 37.84
N ASN A 131 -5.92 -8.64 38.32
CA ASN A 131 -6.06 -8.36 39.75
C ASN A 131 -7.38 -8.89 40.33
N MET A 132 -8.48 -8.81 39.58
CA MET A 132 -9.76 -9.39 40.00
C MET A 132 -9.68 -10.92 40.12
N LEU A 133 -9.10 -11.60 39.13
CA LEU A 133 -8.92 -13.06 39.16
C LEU A 133 -8.02 -13.51 40.32
N ASN A 134 -6.92 -12.79 40.59
CA ASN A 134 -6.03 -13.07 41.72
C ASN A 134 -6.69 -12.81 43.09
N GLN A 135 -7.64 -11.89 43.17
CA GLN A 135 -8.43 -11.62 44.39
C GLN A 135 -9.48 -12.72 44.61
N GLU A 136 -10.13 -13.20 43.55
CA GLU A 136 -11.07 -14.32 43.59
C GLU A 136 -10.38 -15.63 44.03
N GLU A 137 -9.16 -15.89 43.55
CA GLU A 137 -8.36 -17.05 43.99
C GLU A 137 -7.92 -16.94 45.46
N ARG A 138 -7.69 -15.73 45.98
CA ARG A 138 -7.34 -15.50 47.40
C ARG A 138 -8.54 -15.53 48.34
N ASN A 139 -9.74 -15.22 47.85
CA ASN A 139 -10.97 -15.19 48.64
C ASN A 139 -11.74 -16.52 48.65
N GLY A 140 -11.11 -17.64 48.23
CA GLY A 140 -11.49 -19.01 48.56
C GLY A 140 -12.99 -19.27 48.59
N GLY A 141 -13.55 -19.72 47.47
CA GLY A 141 -14.97 -20.01 47.30
C GLY A 141 -15.61 -20.69 48.51
N THR A 142 -16.42 -19.94 49.26
CA THR A 142 -17.57 -20.48 49.97
C THR A 142 -18.68 -20.69 48.94
N PHE A 143 -18.59 -21.78 48.18
CA PHE A 143 -19.78 -22.32 47.52
C PHE A 143 -20.61 -23.00 48.61
N GLU A 144 -21.61 -22.28 49.14
CA GLU A 144 -22.69 -22.93 49.88
C GLU A 144 -23.42 -23.89 48.92
N VAL A 145 -23.37 -25.18 49.27
CA VAL A 145 -24.22 -26.21 48.72
C VAL A 145 -25.56 -26.12 49.47
N CYS A 146 -26.61 -25.63 48.81
CA CYS A 146 -27.98 -25.78 49.30
C CYS A 146 -28.39 -27.26 49.18
N LEU A 147 -28.70 -27.88 50.33
CA LEU A 147 -29.47 -29.12 50.45
C LEU A 147 -30.96 -28.85 50.19
#